data_AF-A0A8T4Y9X7-F1
#
_entry.id   AF-A0A8T4Y9X7-F1
#
_cell.length_a   1.000
_cell.length_b   1.000
_cell.length_c   1.000
_cell.angle_alpha   90.00
_cell.angle_beta   90.00
_cell.angle_gamma   90.00
#
_symmetry.space_group_name_H-M   'P 1'
#
loop_
_entity.id
_entity.type
_entity.pdbx_description
1 polymer ?
#
loop_
_entity_poly.entity_id
_entity_poly.type
_entity_poly.pdbx_seq_one_letter_code
_entity_poly.pdbx_strand_id
1 'polypeptide(L)'
;MSLESNKTLGGIGAILTAIGSVVPIIGIIGIILVLIALKGLAEYYNESLIFQNALYGVIFYVIAVVAAAFVLTVGVFSGILAGASAGSVLLFTGGIILAAVAMFIFYLIGVWFFKRSFDVLSAKSGEKMFNTAGLLLLLGAILTIIVIGLLLMLVAWILAAVAFFSIKTTNAPPPQAQTLPPPPPS
;
A
#
# COMPACT_ATOMS: atom_id res chain seq x y z
N MET A 1 14.31 -5.10 13.96
CA MET A 1 14.19 -3.62 13.98
C MET A 1 13.36 -3.21 15.19
N SER A 2 13.59 -2.03 15.78
CA SER A 2 12.72 -1.54 16.86
C SER A 2 11.34 -1.14 16.31
N LEU A 3 10.31 -1.22 17.15
CA LEU A 3 8.95 -0.82 16.77
C LEU A 3 8.90 0.62 16.26
N GLU A 4 9.63 1.54 16.91
CA GLU A 4 9.69 2.95 16.50
C GLU A 4 10.30 3.18 15.13
N SER A 5 11.34 2.41 14.78
CA SER A 5 11.94 2.45 13.45
C SER A 5 10.93 1.99 12.40
N ASN A 6 10.20 0.89 12.65
CA ASN A 6 9.20 0.36 11.73
C ASN A 6 8.02 1.33 11.55
N LYS A 7 7.55 1.97 12.63
CA LYS A 7 6.51 3.01 12.57
C LYS A 7 6.94 4.18 11.69
N THR A 8 8.15 4.69 11.93
CA THR A 8 8.70 5.81 11.17
C THR A 8 8.84 5.46 9.69
N LEU A 9 9.36 4.27 9.40
CA LEU A 9 9.51 3.78 8.04
C LEU A 9 8.16 3.62 7.34
N GLY A 10 7.15 3.08 8.02
CA GLY A 10 5.81 2.88 7.49
C GLY A 10 5.07 4.20 7.25
N GLY A 11 5.21 5.16 8.17
CA GLY A 11 4.64 6.50 8.03
C GLY A 11 5.25 7.27 6.86
N ILE A 12 6.59 7.32 6.78
CA ILE A 12 7.30 7.95 5.65
C ILE A 12 6.94 7.23 4.34
N GLY A 13 6.95 5.90 4.35
CA GLY A 13 6.59 5.09 3.19
C GLY A 13 5.20 5.41 2.67
N ALA A 14 4.20 5.49 3.54
CA ALA A 14 2.83 5.81 3.17
C ALA A 14 2.69 7.23 2.59
N ILE A 15 3.38 8.21 3.16
CA ILE A 15 3.43 9.59 2.61
C ILE A 15 4.09 9.60 1.23
N LEU A 16 5.21 8.90 1.06
CA LEU A 16 5.88 8.79 -0.23
C LEU A 16 5.00 8.07 -1.26
N THR A 17 4.23 7.06 -0.87
CA THR A 17 3.25 6.43 -1.76
C THR A 17 2.13 7.39 -2.15
N ALA A 18 1.64 8.23 -1.23
CA ALA A 18 0.65 9.26 -1.54
C ALA A 18 1.18 10.27 -2.58
N ILE A 19 2.39 10.79 -2.37
CA ILE A 19 3.05 11.76 -3.27
C ILE A 19 3.45 11.09 -4.60
N GLY A 20 3.78 9.79 -4.55
CA GLY A 20 4.15 8.98 -5.71
C GLY A 20 3.08 8.90 -6.80
N SER A 21 1.84 9.26 -6.49
CA SER A 21 0.77 9.43 -7.49
C SER A 21 1.09 10.52 -8.53
N VAL A 22 1.90 11.52 -8.17
CA VAL A 22 2.35 12.60 -9.08
C VAL A 22 3.71 12.27 -9.71
N VAL A 23 4.58 11.57 -8.98
CA VAL A 23 5.94 11.19 -9.44
C VAL A 23 6.12 9.67 -9.33
N PRO A 24 5.97 8.90 -10.42
CA PRO A 24 5.88 7.43 -10.38
C PRO A 24 7.05 6.73 -9.69
N ILE A 25 8.27 7.25 -9.85
CA ILE A 25 9.50 6.65 -9.27
C ILE A 25 9.47 6.72 -7.74
N ILE A 26 8.91 7.81 -7.17
CA ILE A 26 8.83 8.00 -5.70
C ILE A 26 7.84 7.01 -5.08
N GLY A 27 6.76 6.68 -5.80
CA GLY A 27 5.74 5.73 -5.33
C GLY A 27 6.30 4.33 -5.07
N ILE A 28 7.25 3.89 -5.89
CA ILE A 28 7.92 2.59 -5.73
C ILE A 28 8.72 2.56 -4.42
N ILE A 29 9.50 3.61 -4.15
CA ILE A 29 10.26 3.73 -2.90
C ILE A 29 9.31 3.71 -1.70
N GLY A 30 8.22 4.48 -1.77
CA GLY A 30 7.20 4.51 -0.72
C GLY A 30 6.62 3.13 -0.41
N ILE A 31 6.22 2.37 -1.43
CA ILE A 31 5.68 1.02 -1.27
C ILE A 31 6.72 0.07 -0.67
N ILE A 32 7.98 0.16 -1.08
CA ILE A 32 9.07 -0.65 -0.51
C ILE A 32 9.25 -0.34 0.99
N LEU A 33 9.23 0.94 1.38
CA LEU A 33 9.32 1.32 2.79
C LEU A 33 8.12 0.81 3.59
N VAL A 34 6.91 0.90 3.04
CA VAL A 34 5.70 0.32 3.66
C VAL A 34 5.86 -1.20 3.83
N LEU A 35 6.36 -1.92 2.83
CA LEU A 35 6.60 -3.36 2.93
C LEU A 35 7.61 -3.71 4.02
N ILE A 36 8.72 -2.98 4.12
CA ILE A 36 9.73 -3.20 5.15
C ILE A 36 9.13 -2.92 6.55
N ALA A 37 8.33 -1.85 6.69
CA ALA A 37 7.64 -1.55 7.93
C ALA A 37 6.66 -2.66 8.33
N LEU A 38 5.85 -3.13 7.39
CA LEU A 38 4.91 -4.23 7.60
C LEU A 38 5.62 -5.54 7.93
N LYS A 39 6.79 -5.81 7.32
CA LYS A 39 7.65 -6.94 7.70
C LYS A 39 8.11 -6.83 9.14
N GLY A 40 8.65 -5.67 9.54
CA GLY A 40 9.10 -5.46 10.91
C GLY A 40 7.97 -5.53 11.94
N LEU A 41 6.75 -5.10 11.58
CA LEU A 41 5.56 -5.22 12.43
C LEU A 41 5.03 -6.65 12.47
N ALA A 42 5.11 -7.40 11.36
CA ALA A 42 4.78 -8.83 11.33
C ALA A 42 5.67 -9.61 12.30
N GLU A 43 6.98 -9.31 12.31
CA GLU A 43 7.94 -9.90 13.27
C GLU A 43 7.62 -9.47 14.71
N TYR A 44 7.34 -8.19 14.94
CA TYR A 44 7.02 -7.66 16.27
C TYR A 44 5.74 -8.26 16.88
N TYR A 45 4.68 -8.36 16.09
CA TYR A 45 3.39 -8.92 16.53
C TYR A 45 3.28 -10.44 16.36
N ASN A 46 4.36 -11.08 15.91
CA ASN A 46 4.43 -12.51 15.58
C ASN A 46 3.26 -12.97 14.69
N GLU A 47 2.95 -12.18 13.67
CA GLU A 47 1.81 -12.37 12.76
C GLU A 47 2.24 -12.14 11.31
N SER A 48 2.64 -13.22 10.63
CA SER A 48 3.17 -13.18 9.27
C SER A 48 2.16 -12.68 8.24
N LEU A 49 0.86 -12.80 8.53
CA LEU A 49 -0.23 -12.34 7.65
C LEU A 49 -0.19 -10.83 7.40
N ILE A 50 0.41 -10.02 8.29
CA ILE A 50 0.58 -8.57 8.08
C ILE A 50 1.43 -8.34 6.83
N PHE A 51 2.62 -8.95 6.77
CA PHE A 51 3.51 -8.78 5.63
C PHE A 51 3.08 -9.57 4.41
N GLN A 52 2.67 -10.83 4.57
CA GLN A 52 2.32 -11.70 3.44
C GLN A 52 1.17 -11.14 2.61
N ASN A 53 0.11 -10.64 3.26
CA ASN A 53 -1.00 -10.04 2.54
C ASN A 53 -0.54 -8.80 1.77
N ALA A 54 0.23 -7.89 2.39
CA ALA A 54 0.73 -6.71 1.68
C ALA A 54 1.67 -7.07 0.51
N LEU A 55 2.54 -8.08 0.70
CA LEU A 55 3.43 -8.57 -0.35
C LEU A 55 2.63 -9.13 -1.54
N TYR A 56 1.61 -9.96 -1.29
CA TYR A 56 0.71 -10.41 -2.35
C TYR A 56 0.04 -9.23 -3.05
N GLY A 57 -0.40 -8.22 -2.30
CA GLY A 57 -0.94 -6.98 -2.84
C GLY A 57 -0.01 -6.31 -3.85
N VAL A 58 1.28 -6.18 -3.51
CA VAL A 58 2.31 -5.62 -4.41
C VAL A 58 2.55 -6.53 -5.61
N ILE A 59 2.61 -7.84 -5.43
CA ILE A 59 2.80 -8.79 -6.55
C ILE A 59 1.66 -8.67 -7.56
N PHE A 60 0.40 -8.64 -7.12
CA PHE A 60 -0.75 -8.45 -8.00
C PHE A 60 -0.71 -7.11 -8.73
N TYR A 61 -0.30 -6.04 -8.05
CA TYR A 61 -0.11 -4.73 -8.67
C TYR A 61 0.97 -4.75 -9.75
N VAL A 62 2.13 -5.36 -9.48
CA VAL A 62 3.22 -5.50 -10.46
C VAL A 62 2.76 -6.30 -11.68
N ILE A 63 2.04 -7.42 -11.48
CA ILE A 63 1.46 -8.21 -12.57
C ILE A 63 0.53 -7.35 -13.42
N ALA A 64 -0.35 -6.55 -12.80
CA ALA A 64 -1.26 -5.66 -13.53
C ALA A 64 -0.51 -4.62 -14.37
N VAL A 65 0.54 -3.99 -13.82
CA VAL A 65 1.35 -2.99 -14.54
C VAL A 65 2.14 -3.62 -15.69
N VAL A 66 2.76 -4.78 -15.47
CA VAL A 66 3.51 -5.48 -16.52
C VAL A 66 2.59 -5.96 -17.63
N ALA A 67 1.42 -6.51 -17.29
CA ALA A 67 0.40 -6.88 -18.26
C ALA A 67 -0.07 -5.66 -19.08
N ALA A 68 -0.24 -4.49 -18.43
CA ALA A 68 -0.61 -3.26 -19.11
C ALA A 68 0.44 -2.81 -20.12
N ALA A 69 1.70 -2.78 -19.71
CA ALA A 69 2.80 -2.41 -20.59
C ALA A 69 2.89 -3.36 -21.81
N PHE A 70 2.72 -4.67 -21.58
CA PHE A 70 2.73 -5.68 -22.65
C PHE A 70 1.55 -5.50 -23.61
N VAL A 71 0.33 -5.36 -23.10
CA VAL A 71 -0.88 -5.18 -23.93
C VAL A 71 -0.79 -3.90 -24.76
N LEU A 72 -0.30 -2.80 -24.17
CA LEU A 72 -0.13 -1.54 -24.89
C LEU A 72 0.94 -1.65 -25.98
N THR A 73 2.09 -2.27 -25.70
CA THR A 73 3.17 -2.42 -26.70
C THR A 73 2.80 -3.36 -27.83
N VAL A 74 2.33 -4.58 -27.52
CA VAL A 74 1.88 -5.55 -28.54
C VAL A 74 0.71 -5.00 -29.32
N GLY A 75 -0.22 -4.35 -28.62
CA GLY A 75 -1.40 -3.76 -29.20
C GLY A 75 -1.06 -2.65 -30.20
N VAL A 76 -0.30 -1.65 -29.78
CA VAL A 76 0.13 -0.54 -30.65
C VAL A 76 0.93 -1.05 -31.85
N PHE A 77 1.88 -1.97 -31.61
CA PHE A 77 2.70 -2.54 -32.68
C PHE A 77 1.88 -3.33 -33.70
N SER A 78 0.93 -4.15 -33.23
CA SER A 78 0.01 -4.91 -34.09
C SER A 78 -0.92 -3.99 -34.87
N GLY A 79 -1.42 -2.91 -34.24
CA GLY A 79 -2.26 -1.90 -34.90
C GLY A 79 -1.54 -1.15 -36.02
N ILE A 80 -0.25 -0.87 -35.85
CA ILE A 80 0.58 -0.24 -36.90
C ILE A 80 0.83 -1.22 -38.06
N LEU A 81 1.13 -2.49 -37.78
CA LEU A 81 1.41 -3.52 -38.79
C LEU A 81 0.19 -3.94 -39.61
N ALA A 82 -0.97 -4.07 -38.97
CA ALA A 82 -2.20 -4.56 -39.61
C ALA A 82 -2.84 -3.52 -40.55
N GLY A 83 -2.39 -2.27 -40.51
CA GLY A 83 -3.04 -1.16 -41.20
C GLY A 83 -4.40 -0.80 -40.58
N ALA A 84 -4.83 0.45 -40.77
CA ALA A 84 -6.10 0.95 -40.25
C ALA A 84 -7.28 0.49 -41.12
N SER A 85 -7.74 -0.75 -40.91
CA SER A 85 -8.99 -1.27 -41.48
C SER A 85 -10.07 -1.35 -40.40
N ALA A 86 -11.35 -1.29 -40.79
CA ALA A 86 -12.44 -1.39 -39.81
C ALA A 86 -12.40 -2.68 -38.98
N GLY A 87 -12.01 -3.81 -39.58
CA GLY A 87 -11.88 -5.10 -38.89
C GLY A 87 -10.72 -5.15 -37.90
N SER A 88 -9.54 -4.62 -38.27
CA SER A 88 -8.37 -4.57 -37.38
C SER A 88 -8.59 -3.63 -36.20
N VAL A 89 -9.27 -2.49 -36.40
CA VAL A 89 -9.63 -1.57 -35.31
C VAL A 89 -10.60 -2.20 -34.32
N LEU A 90 -11.60 -2.96 -34.79
CA LEU A 90 -12.61 -3.58 -33.92
C LEU A 90 -12.00 -4.69 -33.05
N LEU A 91 -11.17 -5.56 -33.63
CA LEU A 91 -10.46 -6.60 -32.88
C LEU A 91 -9.46 -6.01 -31.88
N PHE A 92 -8.73 -4.96 -32.28
CA PHE A 92 -7.78 -4.26 -31.42
C PHE A 92 -8.45 -3.59 -30.22
N THR A 93 -9.52 -2.82 -30.46
CA THR A 93 -10.26 -2.13 -29.39
C THR A 93 -10.96 -3.11 -28.46
N GLY A 94 -11.58 -4.17 -29.00
CA GLY A 94 -12.17 -5.25 -28.19
C GLY A 94 -11.13 -5.96 -27.31
N GLY A 95 -9.95 -6.27 -27.86
CA GLY A 95 -8.84 -6.87 -27.12
C GLY A 95 -8.32 -5.98 -25.99
N ILE A 96 -8.16 -4.67 -26.24
CA ILE A 96 -7.75 -3.72 -25.21
C ILE A 96 -8.78 -3.64 -24.08
N ILE A 97 -10.08 -3.59 -24.39
CA ILE A 97 -11.12 -3.52 -23.36
C ILE A 97 -11.10 -4.77 -22.49
N LEU A 98 -11.01 -5.96 -23.09
CA LEU A 98 -10.90 -7.22 -22.34
C LEU A 98 -9.66 -7.25 -21.45
N ALA A 99 -8.51 -6.82 -21.96
CA ALA A 99 -7.29 -6.71 -21.20
C ALA A 99 -7.42 -5.67 -20.07
N ALA A 100 -8.02 -4.51 -20.33
CA ALA A 100 -8.24 -3.47 -19.33
C ALA A 100 -9.12 -3.96 -18.17
N VAL A 101 -10.19 -4.69 -18.48
CA VAL A 101 -11.05 -5.32 -17.46
C VAL A 101 -10.27 -6.34 -16.65
N ALA A 102 -9.49 -7.22 -17.30
CA ALA A 102 -8.66 -8.19 -16.59
C ALA A 102 -7.66 -7.50 -15.66
N MET A 103 -6.93 -6.49 -16.15
CA MET A 103 -5.96 -5.74 -15.36
C MET A 103 -6.60 -5.01 -14.19
N PHE A 104 -7.80 -4.46 -14.39
CA PHE A 104 -8.56 -3.82 -13.32
C PHE A 104 -8.94 -4.82 -12.22
N ILE A 105 -9.31 -6.05 -12.57
CA ILE A 105 -9.57 -7.12 -11.58
C ILE A 105 -8.31 -7.45 -10.79
N PHE A 106 -7.16 -7.63 -11.45
CA PHE A 106 -5.88 -7.88 -10.76
C PHE A 106 -5.50 -6.74 -9.81
N TYR A 107 -5.71 -5.50 -10.25
CA TYR A 107 -5.50 -4.31 -9.42
C TYR A 107 -6.39 -4.32 -8.16
N LEU A 108 -7.69 -4.62 -8.30
CA LEU A 108 -8.62 -4.72 -7.17
C LEU A 108 -8.23 -5.83 -6.19
N ILE A 109 -7.80 -6.99 -6.70
CA ILE A 109 -7.28 -8.09 -5.88
C ILE A 109 -6.05 -7.61 -5.08
N GLY A 110 -5.13 -6.89 -5.72
CA GLY A 110 -3.95 -6.34 -5.05
C GLY A 110 -4.31 -5.42 -3.88
N VAL A 111 -5.27 -4.53 -4.08
CA VAL A 111 -5.75 -3.62 -3.04
C VAL A 111 -6.50 -4.35 -1.92
N TRP A 112 -7.28 -5.38 -2.28
CA TRP A 112 -7.98 -6.21 -1.28
C TRP A 112 -7.00 -6.90 -0.33
N PHE A 113 -5.87 -7.38 -0.85
CA PHE A 113 -4.79 -7.95 -0.05
C PHE A 113 -4.14 -6.90 0.88
N PHE A 114 -3.90 -5.66 0.39
CA PHE A 114 -3.44 -4.57 1.25
C PHE A 114 -4.43 -4.24 2.37
N LYS A 115 -5.72 -4.19 2.06
CA LYS A 115 -6.78 -4.00 3.06
C LYS A 115 -6.73 -5.09 4.12
N ARG A 116 -6.57 -6.36 3.72
CA ARG A 116 -6.43 -7.48 4.66
C ARG A 116 -5.19 -7.37 5.56
N SER A 117 -4.07 -6.90 5.01
CA SER A 117 -2.87 -6.59 5.82
C SER A 117 -3.17 -5.55 6.90
N PHE A 118 -3.83 -4.44 6.52
CA PHE A 118 -4.18 -3.38 7.46
C PHE A 118 -5.24 -3.81 8.48
N ASP A 119 -6.19 -4.68 8.13
CA ASP A 119 -7.15 -5.23 9.08
C ASP A 119 -6.44 -6.04 10.18
N VAL A 120 -5.51 -6.92 9.79
CA VAL A 120 -4.73 -7.74 10.72
C VAL A 120 -3.86 -6.85 11.59
N LEU A 121 -3.21 -5.85 11.00
CA LEU A 121 -2.40 -4.89 11.75
C LEU A 121 -3.26 -4.06 12.72
N SER A 122 -4.47 -3.66 12.34
CA SER A 122 -5.42 -2.97 13.20
C SER A 122 -5.80 -3.83 14.41
N ALA A 123 -6.09 -5.11 14.18
CA ALA A 123 -6.42 -6.05 15.26
C ALA A 123 -5.26 -6.27 16.23
N LYS A 124 -4.01 -6.33 15.75
CA LYS A 124 -2.82 -6.59 16.59
C LYS A 124 -2.27 -5.34 17.27
N SER A 125 -2.30 -4.19 16.60
CA SER A 125 -1.83 -2.92 17.16
C SER A 125 -2.87 -2.22 18.03
N GLY A 126 -4.15 -2.61 17.92
CA GLY A 126 -5.28 -1.93 18.55
C GLY A 126 -5.66 -0.63 17.86
N GLU A 127 -5.00 -0.26 16.76
CA GLU A 127 -5.20 1.03 16.10
C GLU A 127 -6.21 0.93 14.96
N LYS A 128 -7.39 1.53 15.15
CA LYS A 128 -8.53 1.44 14.22
C LYS A 128 -8.29 2.19 12.91
N MET A 129 -7.39 3.17 12.89
CA MET A 129 -7.09 3.96 11.70
C MET A 129 -6.54 3.11 10.55
N PHE A 130 -5.87 1.98 10.83
CA PHE A 130 -5.47 1.03 9.79
C PHE A 130 -6.66 0.40 9.06
N ASN A 131 -7.69 0.00 9.79
CA ASN A 131 -8.91 -0.54 9.20
C ASN A 131 -9.60 0.53 8.32
N THR A 132 -9.71 1.77 8.81
CA THR A 132 -10.28 2.88 8.03
C THR A 132 -9.45 3.18 6.77
N ALA A 133 -8.12 3.20 6.90
CA ALA A 133 -7.22 3.40 5.76
C ALA A 133 -7.36 2.28 4.72
N GLY A 134 -7.41 1.01 5.15
CA GLY A 134 -7.63 -0.13 4.25
C GLY A 134 -8.97 -0.07 3.51
N LEU A 135 -10.04 0.33 4.21
CA LEU A 135 -11.36 0.52 3.60
C LEU A 135 -11.38 1.66 2.58
N LEU A 136 -10.78 2.81 2.89
CA LEU A 136 -10.68 3.93 1.95
C LEU A 136 -9.79 3.59 0.76
N LEU A 137 -8.73 2.80 0.95
CA LEU A 137 -7.88 2.33 -0.14
C LEU A 137 -8.68 1.45 -1.10
N LEU A 138 -9.46 0.50 -0.57
CA LEU A 138 -10.32 -0.38 -1.36
C LEU A 138 -11.43 0.41 -2.08
N LEU A 139 -12.11 1.31 -1.37
CA LEU A 139 -13.15 2.13 -1.97
C LEU A 139 -12.57 3.05 -3.05
N GLY A 140 -11.41 3.66 -2.79
CA GLY A 140 -10.69 4.46 -3.77
C GLY A 140 -10.31 3.68 -5.02
N ALA A 141 -9.84 2.43 -4.85
CA ALA A 141 -9.50 1.54 -5.96
C ALA A 141 -10.70 1.12 -6.81
N ILE A 142 -11.88 0.94 -6.20
CA ILE A 142 -13.11 0.70 -6.96
C ILE A 142 -13.55 1.97 -7.69
N LEU A 143 -13.46 3.13 -7.01
CA LEU A 143 -13.88 4.41 -7.55
C LEU A 143 -12.86 5.04 -8.50
N THR A 144 -11.68 4.45 -8.74
CA THR A 144 -10.64 5.02 -9.63
C THR A 144 -11.08 5.18 -11.08
N ILE A 145 -12.16 4.49 -11.48
CA ILE A 145 -12.83 4.72 -12.77
C ILE A 145 -13.27 6.19 -12.89
N ILE A 146 -13.57 6.84 -11.77
CA ILE A 146 -13.84 8.27 -11.65
C ILE A 146 -12.61 8.91 -11.01
N VAL A 147 -12.24 10.13 -11.40
CA VAL A 147 -11.10 10.87 -10.83
C VAL A 147 -11.15 10.95 -9.28
N ILE A 148 -12.34 10.87 -8.71
CA ILE A 148 -12.60 10.82 -7.26
C ILE A 148 -11.85 9.67 -6.57
N GLY A 149 -11.69 8.51 -7.21
CA GLY A 149 -11.00 7.37 -6.60
C GLY A 149 -9.53 7.64 -6.28
N LEU A 150 -8.85 8.45 -7.10
CA LEU A 150 -7.46 8.86 -6.84
C LEU A 150 -7.36 9.71 -5.57
N LEU A 151 -8.31 10.61 -5.34
CA LEU A 151 -8.36 11.42 -4.12
C LEU A 151 -8.60 10.55 -2.87
N LEU A 152 -9.52 9.58 -2.95
CA LEU A 152 -9.78 8.65 -1.85
C LEU A 152 -8.55 7.80 -1.52
N MET A 153 -7.82 7.31 -2.53
CA MET A 153 -6.57 6.60 -2.30
C MET A 153 -5.51 7.49 -1.64
N LEU A 154 -5.40 8.76 -2.05
CA LEU A 154 -4.47 9.69 -1.42
C LEU A 154 -4.80 9.87 0.07
N VAL A 155 -6.07 10.11 0.39
CA VAL A 155 -6.54 10.18 1.78
C VAL A 155 -6.25 8.89 2.53
N ALA A 156 -6.46 7.72 1.92
CA ALA A 156 -6.17 6.43 2.53
C ALA A 156 -4.69 6.27 2.92
N TRP A 157 -3.76 6.68 2.05
CA TRP A 157 -2.33 6.65 2.35
C TRP A 157 -1.94 7.63 3.45
N ILE A 158 -2.54 8.82 3.50
CA ILE A 158 -2.34 9.76 4.61
C ILE A 158 -2.86 9.17 5.93
N LEU A 159 -4.03 8.54 5.93
CA LEU A 159 -4.55 7.85 7.12
C LEU A 159 -3.66 6.68 7.54
N ALA A 160 -3.12 5.92 6.59
CA ALA A 160 -2.16 4.86 6.87
C ALA A 160 -0.91 5.43 7.56
N ALA A 161 -0.39 6.57 7.11
CA ALA A 161 0.75 7.23 7.74
C ALA A 161 0.44 7.63 9.19
N VAL A 162 -0.71 8.27 9.42
CA VAL A 162 -1.19 8.61 10.77
C VAL A 162 -1.33 7.35 11.64
N ALA A 163 -1.85 6.26 11.08
CA ALA A 163 -2.00 4.99 11.79
C ALA A 163 -0.65 4.39 12.20
N PHE A 164 0.35 4.38 11.31
CA PHE A 164 1.71 3.94 11.64
C PHE A 164 2.33 4.75 12.78
N PHE A 165 2.19 6.07 12.75
CA PHE A 165 2.69 6.93 13.83
C PHE A 165 1.92 6.75 15.15
N SER A 166 0.65 6.36 15.09
CA SER A 166 -0.23 6.21 16.25
C SER A 166 -0.09 4.87 16.99
N ILE A 167 0.66 3.89 16.45
CA ILE A 167 0.93 2.62 17.15
C ILE A 167 1.56 2.90 18.52
N LYS A 168 0.93 2.45 19.61
CA LYS A 168 1.47 2.66 20.97
C LYS A 168 2.75 1.83 21.15
N THR A 169 3.84 2.49 21.55
CA THR A 169 5.10 1.83 21.91
C THR A 169 5.03 1.46 23.38
N THR A 170 5.07 0.17 23.72
CA THR A 170 4.99 -0.31 25.12
C THR A 170 6.21 0.06 25.98
N ASN A 171 7.19 0.80 25.45
CA ASN A 171 8.40 1.18 26.19
C ASN A 171 8.46 2.70 26.40
N ALA A 172 7.60 3.22 27.28
CA ALA A 172 8.12 4.25 28.19
C ALA A 172 9.14 3.54 29.09
N PRO A 173 10.37 4.04 29.27
CA PRO A 173 11.23 3.54 30.33
C PRO A 173 10.42 3.52 31.62
N PRO A 174 10.47 2.46 32.46
CA PRO A 174 9.93 2.56 33.80
C PRO A 174 10.50 3.85 34.40
N PRO A 175 9.68 4.71 35.05
CA PRO A 175 10.21 5.84 35.77
C PRO A 175 11.35 5.30 36.60
N GLN A 176 12.58 5.69 36.28
CA GLN A 176 13.73 5.39 37.13
C GLN A 176 13.26 5.90 38.48
N ALA A 177 12.96 4.97 39.38
CA ALA A 177 12.60 5.29 40.75
C ALA A 177 13.69 6.26 41.18
N GLN A 178 13.32 7.52 41.40
CA GLN A 178 14.23 8.53 41.89
C GLN A 178 14.85 7.90 43.13
N THR A 179 16.08 7.43 43.02
CA THR A 179 16.86 7.02 44.17
C THR A 179 17.12 8.32 44.89
N LEU A 180 16.19 8.66 45.79
CA LEU A 180 16.33 9.77 46.73
C LEU A 180 17.75 9.68 47.29
N PRO A 181 18.55 10.76 47.21
CA PRO A 181 19.87 10.78 47.81
C PRO A 181 19.73 10.37 49.29
N PRO A 182 20.57 9.46 49.80
CA PRO A 182 20.50 9.07 51.21
C PRO A 182 20.67 10.31 52.10
N PRO A 183 19.86 10.44 53.17
CA PRO A 183 19.89 11.61 54.02
C PRO A 183 21.29 11.79 54.65
N PRO A 184 21.77 13.04 54.75
CA PRO A 184 23.11 13.32 55.27
C PRO A 184 23.24 12.84 56.72
N PRO A 185 24.39 12.23 57.09
CA PRO A 185 24.65 11.84 58.47
C PRO A 185 24.79 13.10 59.34
N SER A 186 23.99 13.15 60.41
CA SER A 186 24.10 14.09 61.54
C SER A 186 25.22 13.71 62.49
#